data_AF-B3VNZ1-F1
#
_entry.id   AF-B3VNZ1-F1
#
_cell.length_a   1.000
_cell.length_b   1.000
_cell.length_c   1.000
_cell.angle_alpha   90.00
_cell.angle_beta   90.00
_cell.angle_gamma   90.00
#
_symmetry.space_group_name_H-M   'P 1'
#
loop_
_entity.id
_entity.type
_entity.pdbx_description
1 polymer ?
#
loop_
_entity_poly.entity_id
_entity_poly.type
_entity_poly.pdbx_seq_one_letter_code
_entity_poly.pdbx_strand_id
1 'polypeptide(L)'
;IFPPTIHVDRTEADGDHERIHIWATANGQAKEWTSRRTLDRENLTITFRQEIPAAPVKHMGGTWVIEPLADDRSRVRLLHDYSAIGDDPHDLLWIEQAVDKNSTSELAALKVNVEAAHAAATEELTFSFADTVHIDGAAKDVFDFINEAQLWAERLPHVAVVRLSEDTPGLQELEMDTRAKDGSVHTTKSYRVVFPHHKIAYKQVTLPALMTLHTG
;
A
#
# COMPACT_ATOMS: atom_id res chain seq x y z
N ILE A 1 -8.43 -1.53 -5.07
CA ILE A 1 -6.97 -1.37 -4.84
C ILE A 1 -6.68 0.11 -4.70
N PHE A 2 -6.03 0.51 -3.61
CA PHE A 2 -5.68 1.91 -3.39
C PHE A 2 -4.25 2.15 -3.89
N PRO A 3 -4.03 3.08 -4.85
CA PRO A 3 -2.69 3.36 -5.36
C PRO A 3 -1.65 3.67 -4.27
N PRO A 4 -1.99 4.41 -3.20
CA PRO A 4 -1.01 4.71 -2.15
C PRO A 4 -0.60 3.51 -1.30
N THR A 5 -1.49 2.53 -1.09
CA THR A 5 -1.23 1.38 -0.21
C THR A 5 -0.13 0.49 -0.79
N ILE A 6 0.93 0.27 0.00
CA ILE A 6 2.07 -0.59 -0.30
C ILE A 6 1.81 -1.99 0.26
N HIS A 7 1.42 -2.07 1.53
CA HIS A 7 1.11 -3.33 2.21
C HIS A 7 0.10 -3.10 3.32
N VAL A 8 -0.67 -4.13 3.65
CA VAL A 8 -1.50 -4.17 4.86
C VAL A 8 -1.29 -5.52 5.51
N ASP A 9 -0.98 -5.49 6.80
CA ASP A 9 -0.91 -6.69 7.62
C ASP A 9 -2.03 -6.68 8.66
N ARG A 10 -2.65 -7.84 8.88
CA ARG A 10 -3.72 -7.98 9.88
C ARG A 10 -3.13 -8.54 11.15
N THR A 11 -2.96 -7.68 12.16
CA THR A 11 -2.25 -7.99 13.39
C THR A 11 -3.14 -8.62 14.46
N GLU A 12 -4.44 -8.31 14.45
CA GLU A 12 -5.43 -8.91 15.36
C GLU A 12 -6.75 -9.13 14.59
N ALA A 13 -7.47 -10.22 14.88
CA ALA A 13 -8.81 -10.48 14.35
C ALA A 13 -9.66 -11.19 15.41
N ASP A 14 -10.82 -10.61 15.72
CA ASP A 14 -11.79 -11.14 16.68
C ASP A 14 -13.21 -10.87 16.19
N GLY A 15 -13.86 -11.92 15.65
CA GLY A 15 -15.19 -11.82 15.06
C GLY A 15 -15.27 -10.77 13.95
N ASP A 16 -15.99 -9.70 14.22
CA ASP A 16 -16.20 -8.56 13.31
C ASP A 16 -15.24 -7.40 13.58
N HIS A 17 -14.33 -7.55 14.55
CA HIS A 17 -13.29 -6.57 14.84
C HIS A 17 -11.94 -7.03 14.33
N GLU A 18 -11.12 -6.10 13.86
CA GLU A 18 -9.74 -6.37 13.54
C GLU A 18 -8.85 -5.16 13.74
N ARG A 19 -7.56 -5.43 13.91
CA ARG A 19 -6.50 -4.43 13.87
C ARG A 19 -5.63 -4.70 12.65
N ILE A 20 -5.36 -3.66 11.90
CA ILE A 20 -4.50 -3.71 10.72
C ILE A 20 -3.38 -2.70 10.85
N HIS A 21 -2.19 -3.07 10.38
CA HIS A 21 -1.08 -2.16 10.17
C HIS A 21 -0.99 -1.87 8.67
N ILE A 22 -1.03 -0.58 8.30
CA ILE A 22 -1.04 -0.13 6.92
C ILE A 22 0.27 0.59 6.62
N TRP A 23 0.90 0.22 5.50
CA TRP A 23 2.00 0.95 4.89
C TRP A 23 1.52 1.56 3.58
N ALA A 24 1.71 2.87 3.41
CA ALA A 24 1.28 3.58 2.22
C ALA A 24 2.18 4.77 1.91
N THR A 25 2.09 5.29 0.68
CA THR A 25 2.69 6.58 0.33
C THR A 25 1.74 7.73 0.68
N ALA A 26 2.28 8.79 1.26
CA ALA A 26 1.57 10.04 1.53
C ALA A 26 2.44 11.20 1.08
N ASN A 27 1.98 11.95 0.07
CA ASN A 27 2.74 13.03 -0.57
C ASN A 27 4.16 12.60 -1.02
N GLY A 28 4.29 11.39 -1.56
CA GLY A 28 5.56 10.84 -2.04
C GLY A 28 6.47 10.24 -0.97
N GLN A 29 6.11 10.35 0.32
CA GLN A 29 6.84 9.73 1.42
C GLN A 29 6.13 8.46 1.88
N ALA A 30 6.89 7.41 2.14
CA ALA A 30 6.34 6.19 2.73
C ALA A 30 6.03 6.43 4.22
N LYS A 31 4.85 5.99 4.66
CA LYS A 31 4.37 6.10 6.04
C LYS A 31 3.69 4.82 6.47
N GLU A 32 3.62 4.62 7.78
CA GLU A 32 2.90 3.51 8.39
C GLU A 32 1.97 3.99 9.51
N TRP A 33 0.86 3.30 9.72
CA TRP A 33 -0.03 3.54 10.86
C TRP A 33 -0.94 2.33 11.14
N THR A 34 -1.38 2.23 12.39
CA THR A 34 -2.32 1.20 12.82
C THR A 34 -3.75 1.70 12.79
N SER A 35 -4.68 0.86 12.33
CA SER A 35 -6.10 1.13 12.32
C SER A 35 -6.89 -0.03 12.91
N ARG A 36 -7.89 0.28 13.74
CA ARG A 36 -8.93 -0.67 14.14
C ARG A 36 -10.12 -0.57 13.21
N ARG A 37 -10.69 -1.72 12.85
CA ARG A 37 -11.90 -1.80 12.03
C ARG A 37 -12.97 -2.64 12.72
N THR A 38 -14.22 -2.27 12.45
CA THR A 38 -15.40 -3.08 12.73
C THR A 38 -16.12 -3.33 11.40
N LEU A 39 -16.36 -4.59 11.09
CA LEU A 39 -16.93 -5.07 9.83
C LEU A 39 -18.38 -5.48 10.06
N ASP A 40 -19.31 -4.75 9.49
CA ASP A 40 -20.73 -5.11 9.50
C ASP A 40 -21.10 -5.67 8.13
N ARG A 41 -21.11 -7.01 8.03
CA ARG A 41 -21.42 -7.71 6.78
C ARG A 41 -22.89 -7.60 6.39
N GLU A 42 -23.80 -7.47 7.35
CA GLU A 42 -25.23 -7.38 7.10
C GLU A 42 -25.60 -6.04 6.49
N ASN A 43 -25.02 -4.95 7.03
CA ASN A 43 -25.28 -3.59 6.56
C ASN A 43 -24.25 -3.10 5.52
N LEU A 44 -23.27 -3.93 5.14
CA LEU A 44 -22.19 -3.62 4.21
C LEU A 44 -21.43 -2.35 4.60
N THR A 45 -21.06 -2.26 5.88
CA THR A 45 -20.28 -1.13 6.40
C THR A 45 -18.96 -1.56 7.03
N ILE A 46 -17.96 -0.68 6.93
CA ILE A 46 -16.66 -0.85 7.58
C ILE A 46 -16.35 0.45 8.33
N THR A 47 -16.50 0.43 9.64
CA THR A 47 -16.07 1.55 10.49
C THR A 47 -14.59 1.39 10.80
N PHE A 48 -13.82 2.47 10.67
CA PHE A 48 -12.39 2.48 10.95
C PHE A 48 -12.00 3.64 11.85
N ARG A 49 -10.94 3.41 12.62
CA ARG A 49 -10.30 4.39 13.50
C ARG A 49 -8.80 4.25 13.40
N GLN A 50 -8.09 5.36 13.23
CA GLN A 50 -6.64 5.42 13.35
C GLN A 50 -6.29 5.43 14.85
N GLU A 51 -5.42 4.52 15.30
CA GLU A 51 -5.13 4.39 16.74
C GLU A 51 -4.21 5.50 17.25
N ILE A 52 -3.19 5.87 16.47
CA ILE A 52 -2.22 6.90 16.84
C ILE A 52 -2.15 7.90 15.67
N PRO A 53 -3.00 8.94 15.70
CA PRO A 53 -2.89 10.04 14.75
C PRO A 53 -1.61 10.86 14.99
N ALA A 54 -1.05 11.41 13.92
CA ALA A 54 0.04 12.36 14.02
C ALA A 54 -0.51 13.78 14.23
N ALA A 55 0.17 14.60 15.03
CA ALA A 55 -0.14 16.02 15.16
C ALA A 55 -0.17 16.69 13.77
N PRO A 56 -1.14 17.60 13.50
CA PRO A 56 -2.08 18.22 14.45
C PRO A 56 -3.38 17.45 14.69
N VAL A 57 -3.53 16.22 14.16
CA VAL A 57 -4.76 15.44 14.29
C VAL A 57 -4.90 14.87 15.70
N LYS A 58 -6.06 15.08 16.33
CA LYS A 58 -6.40 14.48 17.65
C LYS A 58 -7.08 13.12 17.49
N HIS A 59 -8.00 13.01 16.54
CA HIS A 59 -8.60 11.74 16.14
C HIS A 59 -8.89 11.75 14.65
N MET A 60 -8.81 10.56 14.04
CA MET A 60 -9.13 10.32 12.64
C MET A 60 -9.84 8.97 12.52
N GLY A 61 -10.98 8.98 11.84
CA GLY A 61 -11.66 7.76 11.48
C GLY A 61 -12.75 8.03 10.46
N GLY A 62 -13.55 7.00 10.23
CA GLY A 62 -14.64 7.09 9.28
C GLY A 62 -15.40 5.79 9.12
N THR A 63 -16.27 5.79 8.12
CA THR A 63 -17.08 4.63 7.77
C THR A 63 -17.17 4.52 6.25
N TRP A 64 -16.83 3.34 5.74
CA TRP A 64 -17.21 2.92 4.41
C TRP A 64 -18.63 2.37 4.44
N VAL A 65 -19.47 2.81 3.51
CA VAL A 65 -20.83 2.30 3.32
C VAL A 65 -20.99 1.91 1.85
N ILE A 66 -21.40 0.67 1.61
CA ILE A 66 -21.59 0.12 0.27
C ILE A 66 -23.09 -0.17 0.09
N GLU A 67 -23.73 0.58 -0.79
CA GLU A 67 -25.16 0.49 -1.06
C GLU A 67 -25.38 -0.22 -2.40
N PRO A 68 -25.99 -1.42 -2.43
CA PRO A 68 -26.34 -2.09 -3.67
C PRO A 68 -27.34 -1.25 -4.48
N LEU A 69 -27.09 -1.05 -5.78
CA LEU A 69 -28.01 -0.34 -6.67
C LEU A 69 -28.62 -1.26 -7.72
N ALA A 70 -27.80 -2.11 -8.34
CA ALA A 70 -28.18 -3.16 -9.29
C ALA A 70 -27.19 -4.33 -9.13
N ASP A 71 -27.42 -5.44 -9.84
CA ASP A 71 -26.58 -6.64 -9.74
C ASP A 71 -25.10 -6.39 -10.08
N ASP A 72 -24.81 -5.38 -10.92
CA ASP A 72 -23.47 -5.01 -11.39
C ASP A 72 -22.99 -3.63 -10.88
N ARG A 73 -23.74 -3.00 -9.97
CA ARG A 73 -23.48 -1.61 -9.56
C ARG A 73 -23.79 -1.35 -8.11
N SER A 74 -22.88 -0.64 -7.44
CA SER A 74 -23.06 -0.16 -6.07
C SER A 74 -22.70 1.31 -5.95
N ARG A 75 -23.30 1.98 -4.96
CA ARG A 75 -22.85 3.30 -4.51
C ARG A 75 -21.94 3.11 -3.30
N VAL A 76 -20.72 3.62 -3.40
CA VAL A 76 -19.76 3.62 -2.30
C VAL A 76 -19.71 5.02 -1.71
N ARG A 77 -19.87 5.10 -0.38
CA ARG A 77 -19.76 6.34 0.39
C ARG A 77 -18.63 6.17 1.40
N LEU A 78 -17.78 7.18 1.50
CA LEU A 78 -16.72 7.27 2.48
C LEU A 78 -17.02 8.47 3.37
N LEU A 79 -17.30 8.21 4.64
CA LEU A 79 -17.53 9.22 5.66
C LEU A 79 -16.29 9.35 6.53
N HIS A 80 -16.02 10.56 7.00
CA HIS A 80 -14.92 10.83 7.92
C HIS A 80 -15.41 11.59 9.15
N ASP A 81 -14.77 11.32 10.28
CA ASP A 81 -14.86 12.11 11.51
C ASP A 81 -13.46 12.36 12.04
N TYR A 82 -13.17 13.62 12.32
CA TYR A 82 -11.85 14.09 12.75
C TYR A 82 -11.94 15.34 13.61
N SER A 83 -10.89 15.58 14.39
CA SER A 83 -10.66 16.88 15.03
C SER A 83 -9.18 17.22 15.14
N ALA A 84 -8.89 18.50 15.31
CA ALA A 84 -7.55 19.01 15.62
C ALA A 84 -7.26 18.92 17.13
N ILE A 85 -5.98 18.90 17.49
CA ILE A 85 -5.53 19.09 18.87
C ILE A 85 -5.88 20.51 19.30
N GLY A 86 -6.54 20.65 20.46
CA GLY A 86 -6.98 21.95 20.98
C GLY A 86 -8.11 22.61 20.19
N ASP A 87 -8.71 21.91 19.23
CA ASP A 87 -9.76 22.41 18.34
C ASP A 87 -9.35 23.70 17.61
N ASP A 88 -8.07 23.80 17.24
CA ASP A 88 -7.53 24.93 16.49
C ASP A 88 -8.19 25.02 15.09
N PRO A 89 -8.79 26.16 14.72
CA PRO A 89 -9.49 26.31 13.44
C PRO A 89 -8.60 26.20 12.21
N HIS A 90 -7.33 26.62 12.30
CA HIS A 90 -6.40 26.57 11.18
C HIS A 90 -5.99 25.12 10.91
N ASP A 91 -5.66 24.39 11.97
CA ASP A 91 -5.34 22.96 11.86
C ASP A 91 -6.56 22.15 11.40
N LEU A 92 -7.77 22.48 11.87
CA LEU A 92 -8.98 21.81 11.43
C LEU A 92 -9.24 22.00 9.93
N LEU A 93 -9.04 23.22 9.41
CA LEU A 93 -9.16 23.51 7.97
C LEU A 93 -8.10 22.77 7.17
N TRP A 94 -6.87 22.67 7.68
CA TRP A 94 -5.81 21.90 7.04
C TRP A 94 -6.16 20.40 6.96
N ILE A 95 -6.69 19.83 8.05
CA ILE A 95 -7.14 18.44 8.10
C ILE A 95 -8.28 18.21 7.10
N GLU A 96 -9.29 19.10 7.07
CA GLU A 96 -10.41 19.01 6.14
C GLU A 96 -9.94 18.97 4.68
N GLN A 97 -9.03 19.87 4.28
CA GLN A 97 -8.49 19.89 2.92
C GLN A 97 -7.71 18.61 2.59
N ALA A 98 -6.94 18.09 3.54
CA ALA A 98 -6.20 16.84 3.36
C ALA A 98 -7.15 15.63 3.20
N VAL A 99 -8.20 15.57 4.04
CA VAL A 99 -9.23 14.52 3.98
C VAL A 99 -9.98 14.59 2.67
N ASP A 100 -10.45 15.76 2.23
CA ASP A 100 -11.22 15.93 0.99
C ASP A 100 -10.40 15.49 -0.24
N LYS A 101 -9.17 15.98 -0.35
CA LYS A 101 -8.25 15.63 -1.44
C LYS A 101 -7.98 14.12 -1.48
N ASN A 102 -7.67 13.51 -0.34
CA ASN A 102 -7.35 12.09 -0.27
C ASN A 102 -8.59 11.24 -0.57
N SER A 103 -9.74 11.56 0.04
CA SER A 103 -11.00 10.82 -0.14
C SER A 103 -11.45 10.81 -1.59
N THR A 104 -11.38 11.97 -2.27
CA THR A 104 -11.76 12.09 -3.68
C THR A 104 -10.86 11.24 -4.58
N SER A 105 -9.55 11.30 -4.35
CA SER A 105 -8.57 10.48 -5.07
C SER A 105 -8.77 8.98 -4.81
N GLU A 106 -8.99 8.60 -3.55
CA GLU A 106 -9.22 7.20 -3.15
C GLU A 106 -10.49 6.61 -3.74
N LEU A 107 -11.61 7.33 -3.70
CA LEU A 107 -12.87 6.87 -4.29
C LEU A 107 -12.78 6.75 -5.82
N ALA A 108 -12.14 7.71 -6.48
CA ALA A 108 -11.91 7.66 -7.93
C ALA A 108 -11.05 6.43 -8.30
N ALA A 109 -9.95 6.21 -7.58
CA ALA A 109 -9.08 5.07 -7.80
C ALA A 109 -9.76 3.74 -7.45
N LEU A 110 -10.57 3.69 -6.40
CA LEU A 110 -11.34 2.52 -6.01
C LEU A 110 -12.27 2.10 -7.15
N LYS A 111 -13.05 3.04 -7.70
CA LYS A 111 -13.94 2.79 -8.83
C LYS A 111 -13.17 2.21 -10.02
N VAL A 112 -12.16 2.92 -10.50
CA VAL A 112 -11.37 2.52 -11.67
C VAL A 112 -10.75 1.13 -11.46
N ASN A 113 -10.13 0.89 -10.31
CA ASN A 113 -9.40 -0.35 -10.07
C ASN A 113 -10.31 -1.54 -9.79
N VAL A 114 -11.45 -1.36 -9.13
CA VAL A 114 -12.40 -2.45 -8.89
C VAL A 114 -13.10 -2.84 -10.20
N GLU A 115 -13.50 -1.86 -11.01
CA GLU A 115 -14.10 -2.13 -12.33
C GLU A 115 -13.09 -2.80 -13.26
N ALA A 116 -11.85 -2.29 -13.30
CA ALA A 116 -10.77 -2.91 -14.08
C ALA A 116 -10.41 -4.31 -13.58
N ALA A 117 -10.32 -4.54 -12.26
CA ALA A 117 -10.04 -5.86 -11.72
C ALA A 117 -11.17 -6.84 -11.97
N HIS A 118 -12.43 -6.41 -11.92
CA HIS A 118 -13.58 -7.24 -12.27
C HIS A 118 -13.57 -7.62 -13.75
N ALA A 119 -13.37 -6.64 -14.64
CA ALA A 119 -13.23 -6.88 -16.08
C ALA A 119 -12.01 -7.78 -16.40
N ALA A 120 -10.87 -7.50 -15.77
CA ALA A 120 -9.65 -8.28 -15.93
C ALA A 120 -9.80 -9.70 -15.37
N ALA A 121 -10.56 -9.93 -14.30
CA ALA A 121 -10.85 -11.27 -13.80
C ALA A 121 -11.75 -12.04 -14.79
N THR A 122 -12.73 -11.36 -15.41
CA THR A 122 -13.55 -11.96 -16.46
C THR A 122 -12.78 -12.20 -17.77
N GLU A 123 -11.72 -11.43 -18.03
CA GLU A 123 -10.88 -11.50 -19.23
C GLU A 123 -9.50 -12.17 -19.00
N GLU A 124 -9.28 -12.76 -17.81
CA GLU A 124 -8.01 -13.39 -17.38
C GLU A 124 -6.75 -12.47 -17.45
N LEU A 125 -6.92 -11.14 -17.38
CA LEU A 125 -5.83 -10.14 -17.45
C LEU A 125 -5.13 -9.89 -16.10
N THR A 126 -5.62 -10.47 -15.00
CA THR A 126 -4.91 -10.49 -13.71
C THR A 126 -4.34 -11.88 -13.47
N PHE A 127 -3.03 -11.97 -13.27
CA PHE A 127 -2.35 -13.23 -12.95
C PHE A 127 -1.37 -13.05 -11.79
N SER A 128 -1.11 -14.15 -11.08
CA SER A 128 -0.13 -14.24 -10.00
C SER A 128 0.61 -15.57 -10.10
N PHE A 129 1.91 -15.56 -9.84
CA PHE A 129 2.76 -16.74 -9.84
C PHE A 129 3.86 -16.59 -8.78
N ALA A 130 4.49 -17.70 -8.42
CA ALA A 130 5.61 -17.72 -7.48
C ALA A 130 6.67 -18.72 -7.95
N ASP A 131 7.93 -18.30 -7.90
CA ASP A 131 9.09 -19.16 -8.09
C ASP A 131 9.70 -19.48 -6.72
N THR A 132 10.13 -20.74 -6.53
CA THR A 132 10.72 -21.20 -5.26
C THR A 132 12.04 -21.90 -5.50
N VAL A 133 13.05 -21.54 -4.72
CA VAL A 133 14.35 -22.20 -4.67
C VAL A 133 14.63 -22.68 -3.25
N HIS A 134 15.27 -23.85 -3.12
CA HIS A 134 15.71 -24.38 -1.83
C HIS A 134 17.18 -24.04 -1.62
N ILE A 135 17.50 -23.49 -0.46
CA ILE A 135 18.86 -23.07 -0.09
C ILE A 135 19.23 -23.78 1.21
N ASP A 136 20.34 -24.50 1.19
CA ASP A 136 20.93 -25.13 2.38
C ASP A 136 21.75 -24.07 3.15
N GLY A 137 21.07 -23.25 3.95
CA GLY A 137 21.64 -22.11 4.67
C GLY A 137 20.64 -21.46 5.61
N ALA A 138 21.08 -20.43 6.35
CA ALA A 138 20.20 -19.73 7.27
C ALA A 138 19.26 -18.77 6.53
N ALA A 139 17.99 -18.72 6.94
CA ALA A 139 17.01 -17.79 6.39
C ALA A 139 17.47 -16.32 6.50
N LYS A 140 18.18 -16.00 7.59
CA LYS A 140 18.77 -14.67 7.80
C LYS A 140 19.76 -14.28 6.69
N ASP A 141 20.64 -15.18 6.27
CA ASP A 141 21.67 -14.85 5.27
C ASP A 141 21.03 -14.57 3.89
N VAL A 142 20.01 -15.35 3.54
CA VAL A 142 19.21 -15.14 2.31
C VAL A 142 18.41 -13.84 2.41
N PHE A 143 17.79 -13.60 3.57
CA PHE A 143 17.02 -12.39 3.81
C PHE A 143 17.89 -11.15 3.71
N ASP A 144 19.06 -11.12 4.36
CA ASP A 144 19.98 -10.00 4.34
C ASP A 144 20.45 -9.70 2.91
N PHE A 145 20.72 -10.73 2.10
CA PHE A 145 21.06 -10.54 0.69
C PHE A 145 19.97 -9.78 -0.10
N ILE A 146 18.69 -10.08 0.15
CA ILE A 146 17.56 -9.42 -0.52
C ILE A 146 17.26 -8.05 0.11
N ASN A 147 17.39 -7.93 1.43
CA ASN A 147 17.14 -6.69 2.15
C ASN A 147 18.19 -5.61 1.82
N GLU A 148 19.47 -5.99 1.75
CA GLU A 148 20.61 -5.12 1.45
C GLU A 148 20.72 -4.77 -0.05
N ALA A 149 19.65 -4.22 -0.62
CA ALA A 149 19.56 -3.92 -2.05
C ALA A 149 20.61 -2.90 -2.53
N GLN A 150 21.14 -2.06 -1.64
CA GLN A 150 22.22 -1.13 -1.96
C GLN A 150 23.48 -1.83 -2.50
N LEU A 151 23.66 -3.13 -2.19
CA LEU A 151 24.78 -3.94 -2.66
C LEU A 151 24.47 -4.73 -3.94
N TRP A 152 23.26 -4.61 -4.49
CA TRP A 152 22.86 -5.40 -5.66
C TRP A 152 23.62 -5.04 -6.93
N ALA A 153 24.09 -3.79 -7.11
CA ALA A 153 24.93 -3.43 -8.25
C ALA A 153 26.28 -4.20 -8.27
N GLU A 154 26.74 -4.67 -7.11
CA GLU A 154 27.96 -5.48 -6.98
C GLU A 154 27.66 -6.99 -7.00
N ARG A 155 26.44 -7.38 -6.62
CA ARG A 155 26.03 -8.79 -6.42
C ARG A 155 25.23 -9.37 -7.58
N LEU A 156 24.49 -8.55 -8.34
CA LEU A 156 23.56 -8.98 -9.38
C LEU A 156 23.98 -8.44 -10.76
N PRO A 157 24.26 -9.30 -11.75
CA PRO A 157 24.89 -8.89 -13.01
C PRO A 157 24.01 -8.02 -13.91
N HIS A 158 22.69 -8.03 -13.70
CA HIS A 158 21.72 -7.25 -14.47
C HIS A 158 21.40 -5.90 -13.83
N VAL A 159 21.86 -5.63 -12.61
CA VAL A 159 21.62 -4.38 -11.89
C VAL A 159 22.78 -3.43 -12.14
N ALA A 160 22.52 -2.30 -12.79
CA ALA A 160 23.55 -1.32 -13.13
C ALA A 160 23.75 -0.29 -12.02
N VAL A 161 22.65 0.19 -11.43
CA VAL A 161 22.66 1.23 -10.40
C VAL A 161 21.55 0.98 -9.40
N VAL A 162 21.81 1.27 -8.12
CA VAL A 162 20.81 1.25 -7.05
C VAL A 162 20.81 2.57 -6.31
N ARG A 163 19.61 3.02 -5.94
CA ARG A 163 19.34 4.13 -5.01
C ARG A 163 18.35 3.60 -3.99
N LEU A 164 18.84 3.38 -2.78
CA LEU A 164 18.04 2.90 -1.66
C LEU A 164 18.01 3.98 -0.59
N SER A 165 16.81 4.36 -0.14
CA SER A 165 16.62 5.14 1.08
C SER A 165 15.71 4.39 2.06
N GLU A 166 15.95 4.61 3.35
CA GLU A 166 15.23 3.99 4.45
C GLU A 166 15.14 4.99 5.61
N ASP A 167 14.28 5.99 5.44
CA ASP A 167 14.07 7.03 6.46
C ASP A 167 13.35 6.46 7.70
N THR A 168 12.56 5.39 7.51
CA THR A 168 11.89 4.65 8.56
C THR A 168 12.37 3.21 8.54
N PRO A 169 12.90 2.66 9.65
CA PRO A 169 13.39 1.28 9.70
C PRO A 169 12.35 0.27 9.20
N GLY A 170 12.74 -0.56 8.25
CA GLY A 170 11.89 -1.57 7.63
C GLY A 170 10.99 -1.05 6.49
N LEU A 171 11.04 0.24 6.17
CA LEU A 171 10.27 0.85 5.08
C LEU A 171 11.21 1.53 4.09
N GLN A 172 11.41 0.88 2.96
CA GLN A 172 12.44 1.24 2.00
C GLN A 172 11.84 1.81 0.72
N GLU A 173 12.51 2.79 0.16
CA GLU A 173 12.31 3.27 -1.20
C GLU A 173 13.50 2.82 -2.05
N LEU A 174 13.22 1.99 -3.05
CA LEU A 174 14.22 1.39 -3.93
C LEU A 174 13.97 1.84 -5.37
N GLU A 175 14.92 2.61 -5.90
CA GLU A 175 15.05 2.89 -7.32
C GLU A 175 16.27 2.14 -7.88
N MET A 176 16.11 1.51 -9.04
CA MET A 176 17.19 0.77 -9.68
C MET A 176 17.14 0.84 -11.20
N ASP A 177 18.32 0.86 -11.80
CA ASP A 177 18.52 0.72 -13.23
C ASP A 177 18.90 -0.72 -13.55
N THR A 178 18.09 -1.38 -14.37
CA THR A 178 18.31 -2.76 -14.80
C THR A 178 18.60 -2.83 -16.30
N ARG A 179 19.52 -3.72 -16.69
CA ARG A 179 19.84 -3.99 -18.09
C ARG A 179 19.02 -5.15 -18.60
N ALA A 180 18.19 -4.91 -19.60
CA ALA A 180 17.49 -5.96 -20.32
C ALA A 180 18.44 -6.74 -21.25
N LYS A 181 18.00 -7.90 -21.73
CA LYS A 181 18.79 -8.76 -22.63
C LYS A 181 19.14 -8.09 -23.96
N ASP A 182 18.34 -7.12 -24.39
CA ASP A 182 18.57 -6.31 -25.60
C ASP A 182 19.55 -5.14 -25.38
N GLY A 183 20.08 -4.98 -24.17
CA GLY A 183 21.02 -3.94 -23.79
C GLY A 183 20.35 -2.62 -23.36
N SER A 184 19.03 -2.51 -23.45
CA SER A 184 18.30 -1.34 -22.96
C SER A 184 18.36 -1.24 -21.43
N VAL A 185 18.28 -0.01 -20.92
CA VAL A 185 18.29 0.27 -19.48
C VAL A 185 16.92 0.78 -19.07
N HIS A 186 16.38 0.19 -18.02
CA HIS A 186 15.10 0.57 -17.43
C HIS A 186 15.27 0.99 -15.98
N THR A 187 14.80 2.20 -15.67
CA THR A 187 14.68 2.68 -14.31
C THR A 187 13.33 2.25 -13.74
N THR A 188 13.36 1.59 -12.59
CA THR A 188 12.17 1.19 -11.84
C THR A 188 12.23 1.76 -10.43
N LYS A 189 11.07 2.09 -9.88
CA LYS A 189 10.93 2.57 -8.50
C LYS A 189 9.89 1.73 -7.77
N SER A 190 10.23 1.32 -6.56
CA SER A 190 9.39 0.50 -5.69
C SER A 190 9.49 0.92 -4.23
N TYR A 191 8.44 0.64 -3.47
CA TYR A 191 8.46 0.71 -2.01
C TYR A 191 8.46 -0.71 -1.44
N ARG A 192 9.22 -0.95 -0.38
CA ARG A 192 9.36 -2.27 0.26
C ARG A 192 9.05 -2.18 1.75
N VAL A 193 8.31 -3.17 2.26
CA VAL A 193 8.02 -3.36 3.69
C VAL A 193 8.70 -4.63 4.15
N VAL A 194 9.62 -4.48 5.09
CA VAL A 194 10.59 -5.48 5.50
C VAL A 194 10.16 -6.07 6.84
N PHE A 195 9.97 -7.40 6.86
CA PHE A 195 9.61 -8.18 8.05
C PHE A 195 10.74 -9.17 8.38
N PRO A 196 11.72 -8.76 9.20
CA PRO A 196 12.86 -9.62 9.52
C PRO A 196 12.45 -10.95 10.16
N HIS A 197 12.97 -12.09 9.74
CA HIS A 197 13.81 -12.37 8.56
C HIS A 197 13.05 -13.27 7.56
N HIS A 198 11.75 -13.02 7.37
CA HIS A 198 10.85 -13.99 6.73
C HIS A 198 10.05 -13.43 5.54
N LYS A 199 9.92 -12.11 5.40
CA LYS A 199 9.14 -11.52 4.31
C LYS A 199 9.63 -10.11 3.96
N ILE A 200 9.65 -9.79 2.66
CA ILE A 200 9.77 -8.43 2.15
C ILE A 200 8.63 -8.25 1.15
N ALA A 201 7.59 -7.50 1.52
CA ALA A 201 6.52 -7.12 0.60
C ALA A 201 6.99 -5.91 -0.22
N TYR A 202 6.58 -5.78 -1.47
CA TYR A 202 6.92 -4.60 -2.25
C TYR A 202 5.81 -4.19 -3.23
N LYS A 203 5.85 -2.93 -3.62
CA LYS A 203 5.00 -2.39 -4.67
C LYS A 203 5.80 -1.52 -5.62
N GLN A 204 5.78 -1.86 -6.90
CA GLN A 204 6.37 -1.04 -7.94
C GLN A 204 5.42 0.11 -8.31
N VAL A 205 5.95 1.33 -8.39
CA VAL A 205 5.18 2.56 -8.67
C VAL A 205 5.52 3.18 -10.03
N THR A 206 6.72 2.92 -10.55
CA THR A 206 7.05 3.19 -11.95
C THR A 206 6.85 1.91 -12.73
N LEU A 207 5.68 1.75 -13.35
CA LEU A 207 5.29 0.53 -14.06
C LEU A 207 5.80 0.53 -15.51
N PRO A 208 6.19 -0.62 -16.07
CA PRO A 208 6.44 -0.75 -17.50
C PRO A 208 5.12 -0.57 -18.29
N ALA A 209 5.20 -0.19 -19.56
CA ALA A 209 4.03 0.10 -20.39
C ALA A 209 3.02 -1.05 -20.52
N LEU A 210 3.44 -2.30 -20.29
CA LEU A 210 2.59 -3.49 -20.33
C LEU A 210 1.75 -3.67 -19.05
N MET A 211 2.06 -2.95 -17.97
CA MET A 211 1.39 -3.09 -16.68
C MET A 211 0.66 -1.82 -16.30
N THR A 212 -0.63 -1.94 -16.00
CA THR A 212 -1.45 -0.84 -15.49
C THR A 212 -1.51 -0.82 -13.97
N LEU A 213 -1.25 -1.95 -13.30
CA LEU A 213 -1.32 -2.08 -11.85
C LEU A 213 -0.37 -3.17 -11.31
N HIS A 214 0.28 -2.88 -10.19
CA HIS A 214 0.92 -3.87 -9.32
C HIS A 214 0.11 -3.97 -8.02
N THR A 215 -0.37 -5.16 -7.69
CA THR A 215 -1.31 -5.34 -6.57
C THR A 215 -0.65 -5.49 -5.20
N GLY A 216 0.69 -5.63 -5.16
CA GLY A 216 1.46 -5.75 -3.92
C GLY A 216 1.51 -7.20 -3.47
#